data_AF-A0A1F6FGQ8-F1
#
_entry.id   AF-A0A1F6FGQ8-F1
#
_cell.length_a   1.000
_cell.length_b   1.000
_cell.length_c   1.000
_cell.angle_alpha   90.00
_cell.angle_beta   90.00
_cell.angle_gamma   90.00
#
_symmetry.space_group_name_H-M   'P 1'
#
loop_
_entity.id
_entity.type
_entity.pdbx_description
1 polymer ?
#
loop_
_entity_poly.entity_id
_entity_poly.type
_entity_poly.pdbx_seq_one_letter_code
_entity_poly.pdbx_strand_id
1 'polypeptide(L)' 'MGKTVTQIIHFSNGNKRTFSGIITETIKQGEFTKMTLMDGRILMVNTANVDCIEVFDESIDVKMQNLA' A
#
# COMPACT_ATOMS: atom_id res chain seq x y z
N MET A 1 2.25 11.92 7.23
CA MET A 1 2.12 11.14 5.99
C MET A 1 1.25 11.90 5.01
N GLY A 2 1.47 11.76 3.70
CA GLY A 2 0.64 12.40 2.67
C GLY A 2 -0.80 11.88 2.64
N LYS A 3 -1.67 12.54 1.87
CA LYS A 3 -3.05 12.06 1.62
C LYS A 3 -3.05 10.71 0.90
N THR A 4 -2.00 10.44 0.15
CA THR A 4 -1.80 9.20 -0.60
C THR A 4 -0.38 8.68 -0.41
N VAL A 5 -0.23 7.35 -0.42
CA VAL A 5 1.04 6.65 -0.21
C VAL A 5 1.18 5.47 -1.16
N THR A 6 2.43 5.04 -1.36
CA THR A 6 2.75 3.74 -1.97
C THR A 6 3.15 2.77 -0.86
N GLN A 7 2.62 1.55 -0.90
CA GLN A 7 3.01 0.48 0.03
C GLN A 7 3.61 -0.71 -0.70
N ILE A 8 4.70 -1.25 -0.16
CA ILE A 8 5.22 -2.57 -0.53
C ILE A 8 4.84 -3.53 0.59
N ILE A 9 4.00 -4.51 0.26
CA ILE A 9 3.49 -5.49 1.21
C ILE A 9 4.26 -6.80 1.01
N HIS A 10 4.94 -7.25 2.06
CA HIS A 10 5.66 -8.53 2.13
C HIS A 10 4.77 -9.56 2.80
N PHE A 11 4.53 -10.67 2.11
CA PHE A 11 3.67 -11.75 2.56
C PHE A 11 4.49 -12.95 3.05
N SER A 12 3.95 -13.72 4.00
CA SER A 12 4.59 -14.85 4.70
C SER A 12 5.17 -15.98 3.83
N ASN A 13 4.88 -15.97 2.53
CA ASN A 13 5.43 -16.91 1.55
C ASN A 13 6.49 -16.28 0.61
N GLY A 14 7.08 -15.14 1.00
CA GLY A 14 8.10 -14.43 0.21
C GLY A 14 7.54 -13.66 -0.99
N ASN A 15 6.22 -13.65 -1.19
CA ASN A 15 5.60 -12.80 -2.18
C ASN A 15 5.66 -11.33 -1.74
N LYS A 16 5.95 -10.43 -2.68
CA LYS A 16 5.83 -8.99 -2.47
C LYS A 16 4.94 -8.35 -3.53
N ARG A 17 4.18 -7.34 -3.14
CA ARG A 17 3.36 -6.53 -4.06
C ARG A 17 3.46 -5.06 -3.71
N THR A 18 3.57 -4.24 -4.74
CA THR A 18 3.57 -2.78 -4.63
C THR A 18 2.21 -2.25 -5.02
N PHE A 19 1.65 -1.39 -4.18
CA PHE A 19 0.39 -0.71 -4.42
C PHE A 19 0.58 0.79 -4.22
N SER A 20 0.44 1.56 -5.29
CA SER A 20 0.47 3.03 -5.27
C SER A 20 -0.96 3.60 -5.17
N GLY A 21 -1.08 4.88 -4.86
CA GLY A 21 -2.36 5.58 -4.80
C GLY A 21 -3.23 5.20 -3.62
N ILE A 22 -2.66 4.69 -2.52
CA ILE A 22 -3.44 4.31 -1.33
C ILE A 22 -3.84 5.56 -0.56
N ILE A 23 -5.13 5.79 -0.37
CA ILE A 23 -5.66 6.93 0.39
C ILE A 23 -5.49 6.64 1.90
N THR A 24 -4.63 7.39 2.58
CA THR A 24 -4.16 7.05 3.94
C THR A 24 -5.26 6.99 4.99
N GLU A 25 -6.22 7.90 4.95
CA GLU A 25 -7.37 7.95 5.88
C GLU A 25 -8.34 6.76 5.74
N THR A 26 -8.24 6.00 4.65
CA THR A 26 -9.12 4.85 4.38
C THR A 26 -8.54 3.53 4.89
N ILE A 27 -7.29 3.53 5.35
CA ILE A 27 -6.62 2.34 5.87
C ILE A 27 -7.27 1.95 7.20
N LYS A 28 -7.87 0.75 7.23
CA LYS A 28 -8.50 0.18 8.42
C LYS A 28 -8.00 -1.23 8.64
N GLN A 29 -7.51 -1.50 9.85
CA GLN A 29 -7.02 -2.82 10.24
C GLN A 29 -8.14 -3.66 10.87
N GLY A 30 -8.03 -4.97 10.70
CA GLY A 30 -8.93 -6.01 11.21
C GLY A 30 -8.40 -7.38 10.80
N GLU A 31 -9.25 -8.39 10.74
CA GLU A 31 -8.90 -9.70 10.13
C GLU A 31 -8.34 -9.50 8.71
N PHE A 32 -8.92 -8.54 7.99
CA PHE A 32 -8.35 -7.96 6.78
C PHE A 32 -7.99 -6.51 7.02
N THR A 33 -6.81 -6.10 6.54
CA THR A 33 -6.46 -4.70 6.37
C THR A 33 -7.06 -4.20 5.07
N LYS A 34 -7.94 -3.21 5.15
CA LYS A 34 -8.68 -2.62 4.03
C LYS A 34 -8.14 -1.22 3.73
N MET A 35 -8.04 -0.88 2.45
CA MET A 35 -7.66 0.45 1.99
C MET A 35 -8.27 0.76 0.63
N THR A 36 -8.56 2.03 0.37
CA THR A 36 -9.10 2.51 -0.91
C THR A 36 -7.98 3.12 -1.74
N LEU A 37 -7.96 2.80 -3.03
CA LEU A 37 -7.04 3.37 -4.01
C LEU A 37 -7.69 4.55 -4.72
N MET A 38 -6.88 5.47 -5.25
CA MET A 38 -7.36 6.65 -6.00
C MET A 38 -8.24 6.30 -7.20
N ASP A 39 -8.07 5.11 -7.78
CA ASP A 39 -8.89 4.61 -8.89
C ASP A 39 -10.25 4.03 -8.46
N GLY A 40 -10.59 4.12 -7.17
CA GLY A 40 -11.84 3.65 -6.61
C GLY A 40 -11.84 2.17 -6.21
N ARG A 41 -10.77 1.41 -6.49
CA ARG A 41 -10.66 0.02 -6.01
C ARG A 41 -10.48 -0.02 -4.50
N ILE A 42 -11.02 -1.06 -3.88
CA ILE A 42 -10.77 -1.40 -2.48
C ILE A 42 -9.80 -2.57 -2.45
N LEU A 43 -8.61 -2.36 -1.90
CA LEU A 43 -7.67 -3.42 -1.58
C LEU A 43 -7.98 -3.97 -0.19
N MET A 44 -8.08 -5.29 -0.09
CA MET A 44 -8.21 -6.00 1.19
C MET A 44 -7.12 -7.06 1.25
N VAL A 45 -6.35 -7.03 2.33
CA VAL A 45 -5.21 -7.91 2.54
C VAL A 45 -5.44 -8.68 3.83
N ASN A 46 -5.32 -10.01 3.79
CA ASN A 46 -5.42 -10.84 5.00
C ASN A 46 -4.26 -10.46 5.93
N THR A 47 -4.59 -9.88 7.08
CA THR A 47 -3.60 -9.35 8.03
C THR A 47 -2.69 -10.44 8.57
N ALA A 48 -3.19 -11.68 8.71
CA ALA A 48 -2.41 -12.81 9.21
C ALA A 48 -1.29 -13.28 8.26
N ASN A 49 -1.35 -12.88 6.98
CA ASN A 49 -0.40 -13.30 5.95
C ASN A 49 0.62 -12.20 5.60
N VAL A 50 0.66 -11.10 6.35
CA VAL A 50 1.54 -9.96 6.09
C VAL A 50 2.65 -9.93 7.14
N ASP A 51 3.90 -10.01 6.70
CA ASP A 51 5.05 -9.95 7.61
C ASP A 51 5.53 -8.51 7.80
N CYS A 52 5.48 -7.72 6.72
CA CYS A 52 6.02 -6.37 6.70
C CYS A 52 5.30 -5.50 5.67
N ILE A 53 5.16 -4.21 5.98
CA ILE A 53 4.68 -3.18 5.06
C ILE A 53 5.69 -2.03 5.07
N GLU A 54 6.31 -1.77 3.94
CA GLU A 54 7.08 -0.55 3.70
C GLU A 54 6.15 0.52 3.15
N VAL A 55 6.21 1.74 3.70
CA VAL A 55 5.34 2.86 3.29
C VAL A 55 6.20 4.01 2.77
N PHE A 56 5.92 4.44 1.55
CA PHE A 56 6.61 5.52 0.86
C PHE A 56 5.67 6.70 0.64
N ASP A 57 6.23 7.91 0.69
CA ASP A 57 5.54 9.09 0.20
C ASP A 57 5.35 8.98 -1.31
N GLU A 58 4.10 9.08 -1.78
CA GLU A 58 3.80 8.92 -3.20
C GLU A 58 4.47 10.00 -4.08
N SER A 59 4.71 11.20 -3.53
CA SER A 59 5.44 12.24 -4.26
C SER A 59 6.89 11.87 -4.55
N ILE A 60 7.47 10.95 -3.76
CA ILE A 60 8.81 10.39 -3.99
C ILE A 60 8.73 9.26 -5.02
N ASP A 61 7.74 8.38 -4.93
CA ASP A 61 7.51 7.27 -5.88
C ASP A 61 7.35 7.80 -7.31
N VAL A 62 6.48 8.79 -7.53
CA VAL A 62 6.27 9.42 -8.85
C VAL A 62 7.57 10.04 -9.39
N LYS A 63 8.38 10.68 -8.54
CA LYS A 63 9.67 11.25 -8.96
C LYS A 63 10.65 10.16 -9.39
N MET A 64 10.71 9.03 -8.68
CA MET A 64 11.58 7.91 -9.06
C MET A 64 11.13 7.25 -10.37
N GLN A 65 9.83 7.10 -10.60
CA GLN A 65 9.29 6.55 -11.85
C GLN A 65 9.60 7.42 -13.07
N ASN A 66 9.62 8.74 -12.90
CA ASN A 66 9.95 9.69 -13.98
C ASN A 66 11.46 9.84 -14.23
N LEU A 67 12.32 9.22 -13.41
CA LEU A 67 13.78 9.23 -13.56
C LEU A 67 14.32 7.96 -14.23
N ALA A 68 13.46 6.96 -14.47
CA ALA A 68 13.78 5.70 -15.15
C ALA A 68 13.40 5.74 -16.64
#